data_AF-A0A7J8TRY1-F1
#
_entry.id   AF-A0A7J8TRY1-F1
#
_cell.length_a   1.000
_cell.length_b   1.000
_cell.length_c   1.000
_cell.angle_alpha   90.00
_cell.angle_beta   90.00
_cell.angle_gamma   90.00
#
_symmetry.space_group_name_H-M   'P 1'
#
loop_
_entity.id
_entity.type
_entity.pdbx_description
1 polymer ?
#
loop_
_entity_poly.entity_id
_entity_poly.type
_entity_poly.pdbx_seq_one_letter_code
_entity_poly.pdbx_strand_id
1 'polypeptide(L)'
;TAYDVSLVDDSWPKDLFDIISGNTSNSWERLDAGGILSHSFEIDAKRQGMFHGAPAVITYRVPTKVSLQEAYSTPILPLDILAERPTENKLDWRLLAKYGSQLSVVSIVLLFIYLVATPSKASAAKASKKKR
;
A
#
# COMPACT_ATOMS: atom_id res chain seq x y z
N THR A 1 -2.97 -35.57 -5.87
CA THR A 1 -1.53 -35.62 -6.21
C THR A 1 -1.35 -35.12 -7.62
N ALA A 2 -0.40 -34.21 -7.82
CA ALA A 2 0.02 -33.73 -9.13
C ALA A 2 1.41 -34.30 -9.44
N TYR A 3 1.69 -34.48 -10.73
CA TYR A 3 2.95 -35.00 -11.25
C TYR A 3 3.51 -34.04 -12.30
N ASP A 4 4.82 -34.12 -12.54
CA ASP A 4 5.53 -33.29 -13.51
C ASP A 4 5.17 -31.80 -13.34
N VAL A 5 5.27 -31.32 -12.10
CA VAL A 5 4.92 -29.93 -11.75
C VAL A 5 6.08 -29.05 -12.20
N SER A 6 5.84 -28.07 -13.05
CA SER A 6 6.84 -27.06 -13.40
C SER A 6 6.29 -25.66 -13.22
N LEU A 7 7.15 -24.78 -12.71
CA LEU A 7 6.92 -23.36 -12.52
C LEU A 7 7.86 -22.62 -13.48
N VAL A 8 7.30 -21.68 -14.24
CA VAL A 8 8.06 -20.81 -15.14
C VAL A 8 7.64 -19.37 -14.89
N ASP A 9 8.61 -18.54 -14.52
CA ASP A 9 8.42 -17.10 -14.35
C ASP A 9 9.35 -16.32 -15.30
N ASP A 10 8.84 -15.97 -16.47
CA ASP A 10 9.57 -15.23 -17.50
C ASP A 10 9.24 -13.73 -17.47
N SER A 11 8.61 -13.25 -16.40
CA SER A 11 8.13 -11.87 -16.29
C SER A 11 9.21 -10.85 -15.94
N TRP A 12 10.48 -11.28 -15.82
CA TRP A 12 11.61 -10.49 -15.34
C TRP A 12 12.56 -10.11 -16.48
N PRO A 13 12.41 -8.92 -17.09
CA PRO A 13 13.21 -8.52 -18.25
C PRO A 13 14.64 -8.11 -17.83
N LYS A 14 15.63 -8.62 -18.56
CA LYS A 14 17.07 -8.49 -18.26
C LYS A 14 17.62 -7.05 -18.32
N ASP A 15 16.88 -6.15 -18.96
CA ASP A 15 17.25 -4.74 -19.07
C ASP A 15 16.82 -3.90 -17.85
N LEU A 16 15.91 -4.43 -17.02
CA LEU A 16 15.47 -3.85 -15.76
C LEU A 16 16.00 -4.60 -14.53
N PHE A 17 16.17 -5.93 -14.63
CA PHE A 17 16.60 -6.76 -13.51
C PHE A 17 17.83 -7.62 -13.86
N ASP A 18 18.67 -7.87 -12.86
CA ASP A 18 19.67 -8.93 -12.88
C ASP A 18 19.25 -10.06 -11.94
N ILE A 19 19.47 -11.30 -12.36
CA ILE A 19 19.28 -12.47 -11.50
C ILE A 19 20.58 -12.65 -10.70
N ILE A 20 20.51 -12.45 -9.39
CA ILE A 20 21.64 -12.57 -8.46
C ILE A 20 21.85 -14.03 -8.07
N SER A 21 20.75 -14.75 -7.81
CA SER A 21 20.79 -16.11 -7.29
C SER A 21 19.54 -16.90 -7.69
N GLY A 22 19.72 -18.20 -7.94
CA GLY A 22 18.66 -19.11 -8.32
C GLY A 22 18.23 -18.98 -9.79
N ASN A 23 17.17 -19.71 -10.13
CA ASN A 23 16.56 -19.71 -11.45
C ASN A 23 15.13 -19.20 -11.34
N THR A 24 14.59 -18.57 -12.38
CA THR A 24 13.18 -18.14 -12.38
C THR A 24 12.22 -19.30 -12.65
N SER A 25 12.74 -20.43 -13.11
CA SER A 25 11.98 -21.65 -13.36
C SER A 25 12.48 -22.82 -12.52
N ASN A 26 11.55 -23.72 -12.17
CA ASN A 26 11.85 -24.93 -11.42
C ASN A 26 10.84 -26.05 -11.75
N SER A 27 11.23 -27.30 -11.52
CA SER A 27 10.39 -28.47 -11.80
C SER A 27 10.53 -29.52 -10.70
N TRP A 28 9.41 -30.15 -10.37
CA TRP A 28 9.29 -31.20 -9.37
C TRP A 28 8.55 -32.40 -9.96
N GLU A 29 9.00 -33.59 -9.62
CA GLU A 29 8.41 -34.84 -10.11
C GLU A 29 6.98 -35.04 -9.58
N ARG A 30 6.72 -34.64 -8.32
CA ARG A 30 5.47 -34.95 -7.64
C ARG A 30 5.12 -33.92 -6.57
N LEU A 31 3.83 -33.66 -6.43
CA LEU A 31 3.23 -32.92 -5.33
C LEU A 31 2.05 -33.70 -4.73
N ASP A 32 2.20 -34.09 -3.47
CA ASP A 32 1.15 -34.80 -2.73
C ASP A 32 -0.02 -33.90 -2.33
N ALA A 33 -1.19 -34.52 -2.10
CA ALA A 33 -2.36 -33.77 -1.66
C ALA A 33 -2.11 -33.11 -0.30
N GLY A 34 -2.26 -31.79 -0.24
CA GLY A 34 -1.93 -30.99 0.95
C GLY A 34 -0.43 -30.71 1.13
N GLY A 35 0.42 -31.17 0.23
CA GLY A 35 1.85 -30.82 0.22
C GLY A 35 2.09 -29.39 -0.25
N ILE A 36 3.25 -28.85 0.11
CA ILE A 36 3.68 -27.50 -0.27
C ILE A 36 5.06 -27.61 -0.92
N LEU A 37 5.21 -26.98 -2.09
CA LEU A 37 6.50 -26.76 -2.75
C LEU A 37 6.87 -25.30 -2.61
N SER A 38 8.16 -25.03 -2.45
CA SER A 38 8.68 -23.67 -2.34
C SER A 38 9.84 -23.49 -3.31
N HIS A 39 9.87 -22.33 -3.95
CA HIS A 39 10.93 -21.91 -4.87
C HIS A 39 11.22 -20.44 -4.64
N SER A 40 12.50 -20.11 -4.56
CA SER A 40 12.96 -18.73 -4.32
C SER A 40 14.13 -18.44 -5.24
N PHE A 41 14.17 -17.22 -5.75
CA PHE A 41 15.29 -16.65 -6.50
C PHE A 41 15.45 -15.18 -6.10
N GLU A 42 16.64 -14.64 -6.30
CA GLU A 42 16.97 -13.27 -5.94
C GLU A 42 17.29 -12.47 -7.18
N ILE A 43 16.76 -11.25 -7.24
CA ILE A 43 16.95 -10.32 -8.34
C ILE A 43 17.34 -8.94 -7.82
N ASP A 44 18.15 -8.22 -8.59
CA ASP A 44 18.49 -6.83 -8.35
C ASP A 44 17.84 -5.94 -9.40
N ALA A 45 17.40 -4.74 -9.01
CA ALA A 45 16.84 -3.75 -9.92
C ALA A 45 17.95 -2.82 -10.44
N LYS A 46 18.02 -2.63 -11.75
CA LYS A 46 19.02 -1.76 -12.40
C LYS A 46 18.59 -0.31 -12.56
N ARG A 47 17.29 -0.09 -12.75
CA ARG A 47 16.73 1.21 -13.14
C ARG A 47 15.50 1.53 -12.31
N GLN A 48 15.29 2.82 -12.07
CA GLN A 48 14.10 3.32 -11.41
C GLN A 48 12.90 3.30 -12.37
N GLY A 49 11.72 2.95 -11.89
CA GLY A 49 10.49 2.99 -12.67
C GLY A 49 9.35 2.21 -12.04
N MET A 50 8.19 2.27 -12.67
CA MET A 50 7.06 1.41 -12.32
C MET A 50 7.19 0.07 -13.03
N PHE A 51 7.17 -1.02 -12.28
CA PHE A 51 7.22 -2.38 -12.80
C PHE A 51 5.91 -3.12 -12.56
N HIS A 52 5.44 -3.83 -13.59
CA HIS A 52 4.27 -4.70 -13.53
C HIS A 52 4.72 -6.14 -13.80
N GLY A 53 4.67 -6.98 -12.78
CA GLY A 53 5.00 -8.40 -12.90
C GLY A 53 3.82 -9.21 -13.46
N ALA A 54 4.05 -9.98 -14.51
CA ALA A 54 3.07 -10.93 -15.00
C ALA A 54 3.00 -12.16 -14.06
N PRO A 55 1.85 -12.86 -14.00
CA PRO A 55 1.76 -14.13 -13.30
C PRO A 55 2.75 -15.18 -13.82
N ALA A 56 3.33 -15.95 -12.91
CA ALA A 56 4.10 -17.13 -13.25
C ALA A 56 3.17 -18.25 -13.71
N VAL A 57 3.64 -19.06 -14.66
CA VAL A 57 2.90 -20.17 -15.25
C VAL A 57 3.29 -21.46 -14.55
N ILE A 58 2.29 -22.21 -14.10
CA ILE A 58 2.44 -23.50 -13.45
C ILE A 58 1.79 -24.56 -14.32
N THR A 59 2.56 -25.54 -14.76
CA THR A 59 2.05 -26.68 -15.52
C THR A 59 2.19 -27.97 -14.74
N TYR A 60 1.18 -28.84 -14.79
CA TYR A 60 1.19 -30.09 -14.05
C TYR A 60 0.26 -31.14 -14.68
N ARG A 61 0.48 -32.40 -14.32
CA ARG A 61 -0.37 -33.53 -14.70
C ARG A 61 -1.15 -34.04 -13.49
N VAL A 62 -2.39 -34.45 -13.74
CA VAL A 62 -3.25 -35.08 -12.74
C VAL A 62 -3.66 -36.46 -13.27
N PRO A 63 -3.62 -37.53 -12.46
CA PRO A 63 -3.94 -38.88 -12.93
C PRO A 63 -5.32 -39.02 -13.59
N THR A 64 -6.28 -38.19 -13.19
CA THR A 64 -7.66 -38.21 -13.69
C THR A 64 -7.85 -37.48 -15.01
N LYS A 65 -6.85 -36.75 -15.51
CA LYS A 65 -6.92 -35.95 -16.74
C LYS A 65 -5.74 -36.26 -17.65
N VAL A 66 -6.02 -36.55 -18.91
CA VAL A 66 -4.99 -36.90 -19.90
C VAL A 66 -4.23 -35.66 -20.40
N SER A 67 -4.86 -34.49 -20.37
CA SER A 67 -4.25 -33.23 -20.78
C SER A 67 -3.44 -32.56 -19.65
N LEU A 68 -2.31 -31.98 -20.03
CA LEU A 68 -1.51 -31.11 -19.16
C LEU A 68 -2.36 -29.93 -18.70
N GLN A 69 -2.37 -29.68 -17.39
CA GLN A 69 -3.11 -28.58 -16.78
C GLN A 69 -2.18 -27.39 -16.62
N GLU A 70 -2.72 -26.20 -16.82
CA GLU A 70 -2.04 -24.93 -16.65
C GLU A 70 -2.77 -24.12 -15.57
N ALA A 71 -1.99 -23.46 -14.71
CA ALA A 71 -2.46 -22.57 -13.67
C ALA A 71 -1.53 -21.34 -13.60
N TYR A 72 -2.02 -20.26 -13.01
CA TYR A 72 -1.27 -19.01 -12.87
C TYR A 72 -1.11 -18.64 -11.40
N SER A 73 0.02 -18.03 -11.06
CA SER A 73 0.21 -17.40 -9.75
C SER A 73 -0.60 -16.11 -9.63
N THR A 74 -0.68 -15.59 -8.41
CA THR A 74 -1.26 -14.26 -8.19
C THR A 74 -0.32 -13.20 -8.78
N PRO A 75 -0.80 -12.29 -9.65
CA PRO A 75 0.03 -11.21 -10.18
C PRO A 75 0.54 -10.29 -9.07
N ILE A 76 1.76 -9.79 -9.24
CA ILE A 76 2.36 -8.82 -8.32
C ILE A 76 1.75 -7.45 -8.60
N LEU A 77 1.37 -6.72 -7.54
CA LEU A 77 0.91 -5.35 -7.66
C LEU A 77 2.01 -4.45 -8.24
N PRO A 78 1.67 -3.33 -8.91
CA PRO A 78 2.68 -2.43 -9.47
C PRO A 78 3.71 -2.02 -8.41
N LEU A 79 4.98 -2.28 -8.70
CA LEU A 79 6.12 -1.98 -7.82
C LEU A 79 6.85 -0.76 -8.35
N ASP A 80 7.04 0.24 -7.50
CA ASP A 80 7.90 1.38 -7.82
C ASP A 80 9.35 1.01 -7.46
N ILE A 81 10.11 0.55 -8.45
CA ILE A 81 11.47 0.04 -8.27
C ILE A 81 12.45 1.21 -8.13
N LEU A 82 13.33 1.12 -7.13
CA LEU A 82 14.33 2.15 -6.79
C LEU A 82 13.76 3.57 -6.63
N ALA A 83 12.48 3.70 -6.26
CA ALA A 83 11.86 5.00 -6.12
C ALA A 83 12.46 5.76 -4.93
N GLU A 84 13.14 6.86 -5.24
CA GLU A 84 13.48 7.85 -4.23
C GLU A 84 12.18 8.46 -3.73
N ARG A 85 11.66 7.94 -2.60
CA ARG A 85 10.48 8.52 -1.98
C ARG A 85 10.86 9.96 -1.62
N PRO A 86 10.16 10.97 -2.18
CA PRO A 86 10.40 12.33 -1.75
C PRO A 86 10.20 12.37 -0.24
N THR A 87 11.13 12.99 0.48
CA THR A 87 11.05 13.15 1.93
C THR A 87 9.63 13.60 2.24
N GLU A 88 8.86 12.75 2.94
CA GLU A 88 7.52 13.13 3.38
C GLU A 88 7.67 14.51 4.00
N ASN A 89 6.98 15.50 3.42
CA ASN A 89 6.97 16.85 3.94
C ASN A 89 6.32 16.77 5.32
N LYS A 90 7.13 16.41 6.33
CA LYS A 90 6.77 16.51 7.73
C LYS A 90 6.47 17.98 7.89
N LEU A 91 5.17 18.30 7.92
CA LEU A 91 4.65 19.65 8.15
C LEU A 91 5.59 20.33 9.13
N ASP A 92 6.27 21.37 8.65
CA ASP A 92 7.52 21.86 9.23
C ASP A 92 7.23 22.38 10.64
N TRP A 93 7.30 21.48 11.63
CA TRP A 93 6.81 21.69 12.99
C TRP A 93 7.59 22.81 13.68
N ARG A 94 8.74 23.18 13.11
CA ARG A 94 9.54 24.35 13.46
C ARG A 94 8.78 25.66 13.31
N LEU A 95 7.95 25.80 12.29
CA LEU A 95 7.12 27.00 12.11
C LEU A 95 6.01 27.06 13.16
N LEU A 96 5.34 25.93 13.44
CA LEU A 96 4.34 25.85 14.50
C LEU A 96 4.96 26.11 15.88
N ALA A 97 6.17 25.61 16.15
CA ALA A 97 6.88 25.85 17.41
C ALA A 97 7.31 27.32 17.57
N LYS A 98 7.75 27.97 16.47
CA LYS A 98 8.23 29.37 16.51
C LYS A 98 7.09 30.39 16.58
N TYR A 99 5.99 30.14 15.88
CA TYR A 99 4.88 31.09 15.71
C TYR A 99 3.60 30.67 16.47
N GLY A 100 3.54 29.47 17.03
CA GLY A 100 2.35 28.95 17.71
C GLY A 100 1.95 29.76 18.94
N SER A 101 2.92 30.26 19.70
CA SER A 101 2.65 31.15 20.84
C SER A 101 1.98 32.45 20.38
N GLN A 102 2.47 33.07 19.30
CA GLN A 102 1.92 34.32 18.77
C GLN A 102 0.52 34.12 18.21
N LEU A 103 0.30 33.05 17.44
CA LEU A 103 -1.02 32.66 16.92
C LEU A 103 -2.02 32.41 18.06
N SER A 104 -1.58 31.77 19.15
CA SER A 104 -2.42 31.53 20.32
C SER A 104 -2.85 32.83 21.01
N VAL A 105 -1.91 33.75 21.25
CA VAL A 105 -2.20 35.04 21.90
C VAL A 105 -3.16 35.86 21.04
N VAL A 106 -2.89 35.99 19.74
CA VAL A 106 -3.76 36.75 18.82
C VAL A 106 -5.16 36.13 18.76
N SER A 107 -5.26 34.80 18.71
CA SER A 107 -6.56 34.10 18.72
C SER A 107 -7.34 34.36 20.01
N ILE A 108 -6.68 34.33 21.18
CA ILE A 108 -7.33 34.58 22.47
C ILE A 108 -7.83 36.01 22.58
N VAL A 109 -7.03 36.99 22.16
CA VAL A 109 -7.41 38.41 22.19
C VAL A 109 -8.60 38.66 21.26
N LEU A 110 -8.58 38.11 20.04
CA LEU A 110 -9.70 38.22 19.11
C LEU A 110 -10.98 37.56 19.66
N LEU A 111 -10.86 36.37 20.24
CA LEU A 111 -12.00 35.67 20.85
C LEU A 111 -12.58 36.47 22.03
N PHE A 112 -11.72 37.05 22.87
CA PHE A 112 -12.14 37.86 24.00
C PHE A 112 -12.86 39.13 23.55
N ILE A 113 -12.31 39.85 22.58
CA ILE A 113 -12.96 41.02 21.98
C ILE A 113 -14.31 40.61 21.38
N TYR A 114 -14.35 39.50 20.65
CA TYR A 114 -15.59 38.98 20.09
C TYR A 114 -16.62 38.71 21.18
N LEU A 115 -16.27 38.00 22.26
CA LEU A 115 -17.19 37.70 23.39
C LEU A 115 -17.67 38.96 24.13
N VAL A 116 -16.83 39.99 24.24
CA VAL A 116 -17.19 41.25 24.89
C VAL A 116 -18.06 42.12 23.99
N ALA A 117 -17.75 42.17 22.70
CA ALA A 117 -18.45 43.00 21.72
C ALA A 117 -19.71 42.35 21.15
N THR A 118 -19.85 41.01 21.25
CA THR A 118 -21.11 40.35 20.88
C THR A 118 -22.13 40.47 22.00
N PRO A 119 -23.25 41.17 21.78
CA PRO A 119 -24.32 41.19 22.75
C PRO A 119 -24.91 39.78 22.88
N SER A 120 -24.95 39.26 24.11
CA SER A 120 -25.64 38.01 24.43
C SER A 120 -27.12 38.13 24.00
N LYS A 121 -27.50 37.50 22.89
CA LYS A 121 -28.91 37.17 22.64
C LYS A 121 -29.26 35.88 23.39
N ALA A 122 -29.24 35.93 24.72
CA ALA A 122 -29.67 34.82 25.56
C ALA A 122 -30.27 35.31 26.89
N SER A 123 -31.30 36.16 26.80
CA SER A 123 -32.24 36.41 27.90
C SER A 123 -33.52 37.06 27.37
N ALA A 124 -34.33 36.29 26.62
CA ALA A 124 -35.69 36.70 26.24
C ALA A 124 -36.69 35.56 26.49
N ALA A 125 -36.46 34.75 27.54
CA ALA A 125 -37.37 33.71 27.99
C ALA A 125 -37.73 33.93 29.47
N LYS A 126 -38.41 35.05 29.78
CA LYS A 126 -39.16 35.23 31.04
C LYS A 126 -39.99 36.52 31.02
N ALA A 127 -41.10 36.51 30.26
CA ALA A 127 -42.20 37.45 30.48
C ALA A 127 -43.50 36.92 29.84
N SER A 128 -43.89 35.68 30.15
CA SER A 128 -45.28 35.26 29.94
C SER A 128 -46.16 35.97 30.99
N LYS A 129 -46.58 37.20 30.68
CA LYS A 129 -47.53 37.98 31.49
C LYS A 129 -48.91 37.31 31.39
N LYS A 130 -49.46 36.93 32.55
CA LYS A 130 -50.73 36.23 32.72
C LYS A 130 -51.87 37.25 32.91
N LYS A 131 -52.98 37.00 32.18
CA LYS A 131 -54.39 37.45 32.35
C LYS A 131 -54.71 38.94 32.15
N ARG A 132 -55.57 39.28 31.18
CA ARG A 132 -57.06 39.25 31.12
C ARG A 132 -57.66 40.47 31.78
#